data_AF-A0A660YYK9-F1
#
_entry.id   AF-A0A660YYK9-F1
#
_cell.length_a   1.000
_cell.length_b   1.000
_cell.length_c   1.000
_cell.angle_alpha   90.00
_cell.angle_beta   90.00
_cell.angle_gamma   90.00
#
_symmetry.space_group_name_H-M   'P 1'
#
loop_
_entity.id
_entity.type
_entity.pdbx_description
1 polymer ?
#
loop_
_entity_poly.entity_id
_entity_poly.type
_entity_poly.pdbx_seq_one_letter_code
_entity_poly.pdbx_strand_id
1 'polypeptide(L)' 'MFKNVTGIILAGGNSTRMGKDKAILKIGNKTIIESVCDQMQKIFKDVVVIT' A
#
# COMPACT_ATOMS: atom_id res chain seq x y z
N MET A 1 -5.59 -24.62 -4.48
CA MET A 1 -5.68 -23.20 -4.90
C MET A 1 -6.45 -22.45 -3.82
N PHE A 2 -5.85 -21.43 -3.20
CA PHE A 2 -6.52 -20.64 -2.17
C PHE A 2 -7.61 -19.77 -2.81
N LYS A 3 -8.84 -19.85 -2.31
CA LYS A 3 -9.99 -19.13 -2.90
C LYS A 3 -10.31 -17.80 -2.23
N ASN A 4 -9.87 -17.59 -0.98
CA ASN A 4 -10.22 -16.45 -0.15
C ASN A 4 -8.96 -15.88 0.51
N VAL A 5 -8.12 -15.19 -0.25
CA VAL A 5 -6.91 -14.55 0.27
C VAL A 5 -7.09 -13.04 0.23
N THR A 6 -6.97 -12.42 1.41
CA THR A 6 -6.98 -10.96 1.55
C THR A 6 -5.54 -10.45 1.54
N GLY A 7 -5.26 -9.47 0.69
CA GLY A 7 -4.00 -8.74 0.70
C GLY A 7 -4.01 -7.68 1.80
N ILE A 8 -2.98 -7.66 2.66
CA ILE A 8 -2.82 -6.62 3.68
C ILE A 8 -1.60 -5.77 3.35
N ILE A 9 -1.80 -4.45 3.25
CA ILE A 9 -0.73 -3.46 3.08
C ILE A 9 -0.52 -2.76 4.43
N LEU A 10 0.66 -2.95 5.02
CA LEU A 10 1.06 -2.25 6.24
C LEU A 10 1.68 -0.91 5.83
N ALA A 11 0.88 0.15 5.93
CA ALA A 11 1.24 1.52 5.63
C ALA A 11 1.50 2.38 6.88
N GLY A 12 1.48 1.77 8.08
CA GLY A 12 1.73 2.45 9.34
C GLY A 12 3.22 2.67 9.66
N GLY A 13 3.50 3.74 10.41
CA GLY A 13 4.82 4.08 10.92
C GLY A 13 5.17 5.57 10.76
N ASN A 14 5.98 6.10 11.69
CA ASN A 14 6.24 7.54 11.79
C ASN A 14 7.11 8.15 10.67
N SER A 15 7.58 7.33 9.71
CA SER A 15 8.39 7.77 8.55
C SER A 15 9.50 8.78 8.90
N THR A 16 10.11 8.62 10.09
CA THR A 16 10.96 9.62 10.74
C THR A 16 12.21 9.97 9.95
N ARG A 17 12.71 9.04 9.13
CA ARG A 17 13.85 9.26 8.23
C ARG A 17 13.52 10.19 7.05
N MET A 18 12.25 10.29 6.64
CA MET A 18 11.84 11.13 5.49
C MET A 18 11.15 12.44 5.89
N GLY A 19 10.90 12.66 7.19
CA GLY A 19 10.29 13.89 7.72
C GLY A 19 8.84 14.15 7.29
N LYS A 20 8.25 13.23 6.52
CA LYS A 20 6.87 13.22 6.04
C LYS A 20 6.43 11.76 5.95
N ASP A 21 5.13 11.50 6.03
CA ASP A 21 4.62 10.15 5.85
C ASP A 21 5.04 9.58 4.48
N LYS A 22 5.78 8.47 4.49
CA LYS A 22 6.32 7.82 3.30
C LYS A 22 5.20 7.36 2.38
N ALA A 23 4.07 6.89 2.92
CA ALA A 23 2.99 6.31 2.14
C ALA A 23 2.41 7.32 1.13
N ILE A 24 2.36 8.60 1.51
CA ILE A 24 1.81 9.70 0.70
C ILE A 24 2.84 10.39 -0.21
N LEU A 25 4.12 10.00 -0.13
CA LEU A 25 5.13 10.54 -1.05
C LEU A 25 4.82 10.13 -2.48
N LYS A 26 5.04 11.04 -3.41
CA LYS A 26 4.80 10.81 -4.84
C LYS A 26 6.04 10.29 -5.55
N ILE A 27 5.83 9.31 -6.42
CA ILE A 27 6.77 8.89 -7.46
C ILE A 27 6.06 9.14 -8.80
N GLY A 28 6.49 10.19 -9.49
CA GLY A 28 5.74 10.72 -10.64
C GLY A 28 4.36 11.23 -10.22
N ASN A 29 3.31 10.65 -10.82
CA ASN A 29 1.93 11.13 -10.63
C ASN A 29 1.16 10.35 -9.57
N LYS A 30 1.75 9.30 -8.98
CA LYS A 30 1.12 8.44 -7.97
C LYS A 30 1.88 8.52 -6.66
N THR A 31 1.16 8.41 -5.57
CA THR A 31 1.73 8.12 -4.25
C THR A 31 2.32 6.71 -4.22
N ILE A 32 3.21 6.47 -3.28
CA ILE A 32 3.75 5.12 -3.04
C ILE A 32 2.61 4.16 -2.70
N ILE A 33 1.65 4.57 -1.85
CA ILE A 33 0.53 3.72 -1.46
C ILE A 33 -0.39 3.37 -2.64
N GLU A 34 -0.70 4.33 -3.52
CA GLU A 34 -1.48 4.08 -4.74
C GLU A 34 -0.79 3.04 -5.63
N SER A 35 0.53 3.17 -5.79
CA SER A 35 1.32 2.25 -6.62
C SER A 35 1.29 0.82 -6.07
N VAL A 36 1.29 0.64 -4.74
CA VAL A 36 1.19 -0.68 -4.09
C VAL A 36 -0.23 -1.24 -4.22
N CYS A 37 -1.25 -0.43 -3.96
CA CYS A 37 -2.66 -0.83 -4.13
C CYS A 37 -2.95 -1.34 -5.54
N ASP A 38 -2.46 -0.65 -6.57
CA ASP A 38 -2.65 -1.04 -7.98
C ASP A 38 -2.08 -2.43 -8.28
N GLN A 39 -0.96 -2.83 -7.67
CA GLN A 39 -0.39 -4.16 -7.88
C GLN A 39 -1.14 -5.21 -7.07
N MET A 40 -1.50 -4.88 -5.83
CA MET A 40 -2.21 -5.81 -4.93
C MET A 40 -3.58 -6.19 -5.48
N GLN A 41 -4.33 -5.24 -6.05
CA GLN A 41 -5.66 -5.49 -6.63
C GLN A 41 -5.65 -6.38 -7.88
N LYS A 42 -4.50 -6.54 -8.55
CA LYS A 42 -4.36 -7.49 -9.67
C LYS A 42 -4.28 -8.95 -9.20
N ILE A 43 -3.93 -9.15 -7.93
CA ILE A 43 -3.61 -10.47 -7.35
C ILE A 43 -4.69 -10.89 -6.37
N PHE A 44 -5.17 -9.96 -5.54
CA PHE A 44 -6.13 -10.23 -4.47
C PHE A 44 -7.47 -9.58 -4.77
N LYS A 45 -8.55 -10.32 -4.50
CA LYS A 45 -9.92 -9.81 -4.60
C LYS A 45 -10.20 -8.73 -3.55
N ASP A 46 -9.69 -8.95 -2.33
CA ASP A 46 -9.87 -8.06 -1.20
C ASP A 46 -8.50 -7.53 -0.76
N VAL A 47 -8.37 -6.21 -0.65
CA VAL A 47 -7.14 -5.54 -0.21
C VAL A 47 -7.48 -4.57 0.93
N VAL A 48 -6.75 -4.67 2.04
CA VAL A 48 -6.90 -3.81 3.22
C VAL A 48 -5.60 -3.05 3.46
N VAL A 49 -5.70 -1.75 3.70
CA VAL A 49 -4.57 -0.91 4.13
C VAL A 49 -4.68 -0.69 5.63
N ILE A 50 -3.61 -0.98 6.36
CA ILE A 50 -3.48 -0.71 7.79
C ILE A 50 -2.49 0.44 7.95
N THR A 51 -2.93 1.52 8.58
CA THR A 51 -2.15 2.74 8.85
C THR A 51 -1.76 2.82 10.31
#